data_AF-A0A928KYX1-F1
#
_entry.id   AF-A0A928KYX1-F1
#
_cell.length_a   1.000
_cell.length_b   1.000
_cell.length_c   1.000
_cell.angle_alpha   90.00
_cell.angle_beta   90.00
_cell.angle_gamma   90.00
#
_symmetry.space_group_name_H-M   'P 1'
#
loop_
_entity.id
_entity.type
_entity.pdbx_description
1 polymer ?
#
loop_
_entity_poly.entity_id
_entity_poly.type
_entity_poly.pdbx_seq_one_letter_code
_entity_poly.pdbx_strand_id
1 'polypeptide(L)'
;MNIPAIGSLYYSANPAGGDVQQNLNNLRSRRDELQSQLESGAVEVQEQISNLDKQINTLEKRVNKATGKEECQTCKNRTYKDGSDDPGVSFKTAGKINPGNVASTVRGHEQEHVVRERAKAEREDKNVVSQSVRIKSDICPECGKSYVSGGETVTVTKSKPENPFNVGIAQQAMASGSLLNTQI
;
A
#
# COMPACT_ATOMS: atom_id res chain seq x y z
N MET A 1 -17.49 35.62 14.29
CA MET A 1 -16.68 35.25 13.11
C MET A 1 -16.81 33.75 12.94
N ASN A 2 -17.49 33.34 11.87
CA ASN A 2 -17.93 31.97 11.62
C ASN A 2 -16.91 31.31 10.69
N ILE A 3 -16.16 30.32 11.18
CA ILE A 3 -15.19 29.57 10.37
C ILE A 3 -15.97 28.44 9.69
N PRO A 4 -16.04 28.35 8.36
CA PRO A 4 -16.73 27.26 7.70
C PRO A 4 -15.95 25.96 7.93
N ALA A 5 -16.65 24.95 8.46
CA ALA A 5 -16.14 23.60 8.59
C ALA A 5 -15.73 23.08 7.22
N ILE A 6 -14.43 22.84 7.06
CA ILE A 6 -13.85 22.18 5.89
C ILE A 6 -14.49 20.81 5.82
N GLY A 7 -15.28 20.58 4.77
CA GLY A 7 -16.02 19.35 4.55
C GLY A 7 -15.08 18.16 4.69
N SER A 8 -15.28 17.38 5.75
CA SER A 8 -14.76 16.03 5.86
C SER A 8 -15.24 15.28 4.63
N LEU A 9 -14.35 15.05 3.67
CA LEU A 9 -14.56 14.08 2.61
C LEU A 9 -14.64 12.73 3.31
N TYR A 10 -15.86 12.37 3.72
CA TYR A 10 -16.20 11.02 4.07
C TYR A 10 -15.77 10.16 2.88
N TYR A 11 -14.69 9.41 3.07
CA TYR A 11 -14.40 8.27 2.23
C TYR A 11 -15.59 7.34 2.41
N SER A 12 -16.60 7.50 1.55
CA SER A 12 -17.68 6.52 1.39
C SER A 12 -16.98 5.23 1.02
N ALA A 13 -16.72 4.42 2.05
CA ALA A 13 -16.45 3.02 1.87
C ALA A 13 -17.70 2.45 1.21
N ASN A 14 -17.70 2.43 -0.12
CA ASN A 14 -18.61 1.58 -0.86
C ASN A 14 -18.31 0.18 -0.32
N PRO A 15 -19.22 -0.43 0.46
CA PRO A 15 -18.93 -1.75 0.98
C PRO A 15 -18.84 -2.63 -0.26
N ALA A 16 -17.67 -3.21 -0.50
CA ALA A 16 -17.42 -4.17 -1.58
C ALA A 16 -18.40 -5.39 -1.57
N GLY A 17 -19.36 -5.43 -0.64
CA GLY A 17 -20.47 -6.37 -0.60
C GLY A 17 -21.73 -5.96 -1.37
N GLY A 18 -21.90 -4.71 -1.81
CA GLY A 18 -23.10 -4.29 -2.55
C GLY A 18 -23.20 -4.98 -3.91
N ASP A 19 -22.15 -4.84 -4.72
CA ASP A 19 -22.08 -5.41 -6.07
C ASP A 19 -22.04 -6.94 -6.04
N VAL A 20 -21.36 -7.52 -5.03
CA VAL A 20 -21.25 -8.97 -4.87
C VAL A 20 -22.59 -9.59 -4.45
N GLN A 21 -23.35 -8.93 -3.57
CA GLN A 21 -24.66 -9.40 -3.16
C GLN A 21 -25.68 -9.31 -4.32
N GLN A 22 -25.62 -8.26 -5.12
CA GLN A 22 -26.43 -8.14 -6.33
C GLN A 22 -26.09 -9.25 -7.34
N ASN A 23 -24.81 -9.50 -7.59
CA ASN A 23 -24.38 -10.58 -8.48
C ASN A 23 -24.86 -11.96 -7.97
N LEU A 24 -24.76 -12.21 -6.67
CA LEU A 24 -25.27 -13.43 -6.05
C LEU A 24 -26.78 -13.60 -6.23
N ASN A 25 -27.55 -12.51 -6.08
CA ASN A 25 -29.00 -12.54 -6.33
C ASN A 25 -29.31 -12.85 -7.80
N ASN A 26 -28.58 -12.23 -8.74
CA ASN A 26 -28.75 -12.49 -10.17
C ASN A 26 -28.46 -13.96 -10.53
N LEU A 27 -27.39 -14.54 -9.98
CA LEU A 27 -27.05 -15.95 -10.19
C LEU A 27 -28.13 -16.89 -9.64
N ARG A 28 -28.69 -16.57 -8.47
CA ARG A 28 -29.80 -17.33 -7.87
C ARG A 28 -31.04 -17.28 -8.76
N SER A 29 -31.45 -16.09 -9.21
CA SER A 29 -32.58 -15.94 -10.14
C SER A 29 -32.36 -16.73 -11.43
N ARG A 30 -31.15 -16.68 -12.00
CA ARG A 30 -30.82 -17.45 -13.20
C ARG A 30 -30.90 -18.96 -12.97
N ARG A 31 -30.44 -19.43 -11.80
CA ARG A 31 -30.54 -20.84 -11.41
C ARG A 31 -32.01 -21.26 -11.27
N ASP A 32 -32.85 -20.44 -10.64
CA ASP A 32 -34.29 -20.68 -10.51
C ASP A 32 -35.01 -20.74 -11.88
N GLU A 33 -34.66 -19.86 -12.82
CA GLU A 33 -35.16 -19.90 -14.20
C GLU A 33 -34.82 -21.22 -14.90
N LEU A 34 -33.57 -21.66 -14.80
CA LEU A 34 -33.14 -22.93 -15.40
C LEU A 34 -33.80 -24.12 -14.70
N GLN A 35 -33.98 -24.06 -13.38
CA GLN A 35 -34.69 -25.10 -12.64
C GLN A 35 -36.11 -25.30 -13.18
N SER A 36 -36.83 -24.21 -13.43
CA SER A 36 -38.17 -24.25 -14.04
C SER A 36 -38.15 -24.85 -15.45
N GLN A 37 -37.11 -24.55 -16.26
CA GLN A 37 -36.94 -25.17 -17.57
C GLN A 37 -36.67 -26.68 -17.47
N LEU A 38 -35.87 -27.12 -16.50
CA LEU A 38 -35.61 -28.53 -16.24
C LEU A 38 -36.90 -29.28 -15.88
N GLU A 39 -37.74 -28.68 -15.02
CA GLU A 39 -39.05 -29.21 -14.64
C GLU A 39 -40.02 -29.28 -15.82
N SER A 40 -39.87 -28.40 -16.82
CA SER A 40 -40.63 -28.45 -18.08
C SER A 40 -40.10 -29.47 -19.11
N GLY A 41 -39.07 -30.25 -18.75
CA GLY A 41 -38.53 -31.35 -19.56
C GLY A 41 -37.23 -31.05 -20.30
N ALA A 42 -36.62 -29.88 -20.12
CA ALA A 42 -35.35 -29.52 -20.75
C ALA A 42 -34.16 -30.11 -19.98
N VAL A 43 -33.84 -31.39 -20.18
CA VAL A 43 -32.73 -32.08 -19.47
C VAL A 43 -31.36 -31.43 -19.69
N GLU A 44 -31.18 -30.75 -20.83
CA GLU A 44 -29.91 -30.09 -21.23
C GLU A 44 -29.44 -29.00 -20.26
N VAL A 45 -30.32 -28.40 -19.46
CA VAL A 45 -29.93 -27.34 -18.52
C VAL A 45 -29.35 -27.87 -17.20
N GLN A 46 -29.37 -29.19 -16.97
CA GLN A 46 -28.94 -29.78 -15.70
C GLN A 46 -27.46 -29.50 -15.37
N GLU A 47 -26.59 -29.53 -16.38
CA GLU A 47 -25.17 -29.18 -16.21
C GLU A 47 -24.99 -27.69 -15.87
N GLN A 48 -25.77 -26.81 -16.50
CA GLN A 48 -25.74 -25.38 -16.23
C GLN A 48 -26.18 -25.07 -14.80
N ILE A 49 -27.25 -25.72 -14.32
CA ILE A 49 -27.71 -25.61 -12.93
C ILE A 49 -26.61 -26.07 -11.97
N SER A 50 -26.00 -27.24 -12.21
CA SER A 50 -24.91 -27.75 -11.36
C SER A 50 -23.73 -26.77 -11.28
N ASN A 51 -23.37 -26.15 -12.41
CA ASN A 51 -22.29 -25.16 -12.45
C ASN A 51 -22.67 -23.87 -11.72
N LEU A 52 -23.90 -23.39 -11.86
CA LEU A 52 -24.41 -22.24 -11.12
C LEU A 52 -24.47 -22.51 -9.61
N ASP A 53 -24.92 -23.69 -9.18
CA ASP A 53 -24.95 -24.06 -7.77
C ASP A 53 -23.55 -24.04 -7.15
N LYS A 54 -22.53 -24.56 -7.85
CA LYS A 54 -21.13 -24.48 -7.40
C LYS A 54 -20.67 -23.03 -7.25
N GLN A 55 -21.02 -22.17 -8.20
CA GLN A 55 -20.67 -20.74 -8.16
C GLN A 55 -21.38 -20.01 -7.02
N ILE A 56 -22.69 -20.19 -6.88
CA ILE A 56 -23.53 -19.61 -5.81
C ILE A 56 -22.97 -20.03 -4.45
N ASN A 57 -22.77 -21.33 -4.21
CA ASN A 57 -22.22 -21.84 -2.95
C ASN A 57 -20.84 -21.23 -2.61
N THR A 58 -20.00 -21.04 -3.62
CA THR A 58 -18.68 -20.43 -3.45
C THR A 58 -18.81 -18.94 -3.08
N LEU A 59 -19.65 -18.20 -3.77
CA LEU A 59 -19.87 -16.77 -3.51
C LEU A 59 -20.56 -16.53 -2.17
N GLU A 60 -21.53 -17.36 -1.80
CA GLU A 60 -22.20 -17.32 -0.49
C GLU A 60 -21.21 -17.47 0.65
N LYS A 61 -20.31 -18.44 0.58
CA LYS A 61 -19.23 -18.61 1.57
C LYS A 61 -18.36 -17.37 1.68
N ARG A 62 -17.98 -16.77 0.53
CA ARG A 62 -17.20 -15.52 0.52
C ARG A 62 -17.96 -14.37 1.18
N VAL A 63 -19.25 -14.21 0.87
CA VAL A 63 -20.12 -13.18 1.45
C VAL A 63 -20.34 -13.41 2.95
N ASN A 64 -20.54 -14.65 3.39
CA ASN A 64 -20.68 -15.00 4.81
C ASN A 64 -19.41 -14.64 5.58
N LYS A 65 -18.24 -14.98 5.04
CA LYS A 65 -16.94 -14.58 5.62
C LYS A 65 -16.72 -13.07 5.60
N ALA A 66 -17.20 -12.37 4.57
CA ALA A 66 -17.11 -10.91 4.48
C ALA A 66 -18.05 -10.22 5.49
N THR A 67 -19.24 -10.73 5.69
CA THR A 67 -20.23 -10.16 6.62
C THR A 67 -20.01 -10.59 8.07
N GLY A 68 -19.08 -11.53 8.32
CA GLY A 68 -18.79 -12.04 9.65
C GLY A 68 -19.76 -13.12 10.13
N LYS A 69 -20.64 -13.62 9.24
CA LYS A 69 -21.49 -14.79 9.50
C LYS A 69 -20.67 -16.08 9.60
N GLU A 70 -19.55 -16.15 8.90
CA GLU A 70 -18.56 -17.22 8.98
C GLU A 70 -17.17 -16.64 9.28
N GLU A 71 -16.31 -17.43 9.93
CA GLU A 71 -14.95 -17.00 10.26
C GLU A 71 -14.04 -17.06 9.02
N CYS A 72 -13.39 -15.94 8.71
CA CYS A 72 -12.36 -15.88 7.67
C CYS A 72 -11.00 -16.25 8.26
N GLN A 73 -10.46 -17.40 7.89
CA GLN A 73 -9.21 -17.92 8.47
C GLN A 73 -7.99 -17.07 8.10
N THR A 74 -7.93 -16.57 6.87
CA THR A 74 -6.87 -15.65 6.42
C THR A 74 -6.87 -14.37 7.25
N CYS A 75 -8.04 -13.76 7.47
CA CYS A 75 -8.11 -12.55 8.29
C CYS A 75 -7.77 -12.83 9.75
N LYS A 76 -8.20 -13.98 10.29
CA LYS A 76 -7.92 -14.39 11.67
C LYS A 76 -6.43 -14.60 11.90
N ASN A 77 -5.77 -15.32 11.00
CA ASN A 77 -4.38 -15.77 11.19
C ASN A 77 -3.35 -14.79 10.62
N ARG A 78 -3.80 -13.72 9.96
CA ARG A 78 -2.89 -12.70 9.44
C ARG A 78 -2.08 -12.06 10.57
N THR A 79 -0.79 -11.96 10.29
CA THR A 79 0.18 -11.21 11.07
C THR A 79 0.87 -10.19 10.18
N TYR A 80 1.39 -9.14 10.80
CA TYR A 80 2.27 -8.18 10.17
C TYR A 80 3.70 -8.46 10.60
N LYS A 81 4.62 -8.40 9.64
CA LYS A 81 6.06 -8.53 9.86
C LYS A 81 6.76 -7.56 8.93
N ASP A 82 7.69 -6.80 9.47
CA ASP A 82 8.58 -5.96 8.67
C ASP A 82 9.57 -6.84 7.90
N GLY A 83 9.67 -6.58 6.59
CA GLY A 83 10.55 -7.29 5.67
C GLY A 83 11.88 -6.60 5.44
N SER A 84 12.11 -5.43 6.05
CA SER A 84 13.38 -4.71 5.89
C SER A 84 14.53 -5.34 6.70
N ASP A 85 15.76 -5.05 6.28
CA ASP A 85 16.98 -5.50 6.96
C ASP A 85 17.41 -4.59 8.12
N ASP A 86 16.69 -3.51 8.46
CA ASP A 86 17.08 -2.60 9.55
C ASP A 86 16.69 -3.15 10.93
N PRO A 87 17.59 -3.75 11.73
CA PRO A 87 17.22 -4.39 13.00
C PRO A 87 16.68 -3.40 14.06
N GLY A 88 16.84 -2.09 13.85
CA GLY A 88 16.48 -1.04 14.80
C GLY A 88 15.03 -0.56 14.72
N VAL A 89 14.20 -1.14 13.85
CA VAL A 89 12.77 -0.84 13.77
C VAL A 89 11.91 -1.95 14.38
N SER A 90 10.66 -1.63 14.67
CA SER A 90 9.65 -2.52 15.21
C SER A 90 9.19 -3.60 14.21
N PHE A 91 8.35 -4.54 14.67
CA PHE A 91 7.73 -5.60 13.85
C PHE A 91 8.68 -6.57 13.13
N LYS A 92 9.92 -6.74 13.60
CA LYS A 92 10.83 -7.80 13.11
C LYS A 92 10.32 -9.21 13.31
N THR A 93 9.51 -9.42 14.34
CA THR A 93 8.79 -10.67 14.56
C THR A 93 7.35 -10.50 14.11
N ALA A 94 6.80 -11.52 13.46
CA ALA A 94 5.42 -11.50 13.01
C ALA A 94 4.46 -11.36 14.21
N GLY A 95 3.59 -10.35 14.16
CA GLY A 95 2.64 -10.04 15.22
C GLY A 95 1.24 -9.73 14.70
N LYS A 96 0.21 -9.94 15.53
CA LYS A 96 -1.15 -9.54 15.17
C LYS A 96 -1.34 -8.05 15.44
N ILE A 97 -1.92 -7.35 14.47
CA ILE A 97 -2.34 -5.96 14.61
C ILE A 97 -3.86 -5.91 14.54
N ASN A 98 -4.47 -5.10 15.41
CA ASN A 98 -5.92 -4.88 15.38
C ASN A 98 -6.32 -4.26 14.02
N PRO A 99 -7.27 -4.86 13.27
CA PRO A 99 -7.71 -4.33 11.99
C PRO A 99 -8.16 -2.86 12.01
N GLY A 100 -8.72 -2.38 13.12
CA GLY A 100 -9.15 -0.98 13.27
C GLY A 100 -7.98 0.02 13.30
N ASN A 101 -6.80 -0.43 13.72
CA ASN A 101 -5.63 0.42 13.91
C ASN A 101 -4.49 0.10 12.93
N VAL A 102 -4.66 -0.92 12.08
CA VAL A 102 -3.57 -1.45 11.24
C VAL A 102 -2.90 -0.39 10.37
N ALA A 103 -3.68 0.50 9.75
CA ALA A 103 -3.14 1.56 8.91
C ALA A 103 -2.26 2.54 9.71
N SER A 104 -2.71 2.93 10.91
CA SER A 104 -1.97 3.84 11.78
C SER A 104 -0.73 3.18 12.37
N THR A 105 -0.83 1.91 12.78
CA THR A 105 0.29 1.14 13.31
C THR A 105 1.39 0.93 12.26
N VAL A 106 1.02 0.49 11.05
CA VAL A 106 1.98 0.32 9.94
C VAL A 106 2.59 1.66 9.57
N ARG A 107 1.80 2.74 9.48
CA ARG A 107 2.35 4.08 9.23
C ARG A 107 3.33 4.53 10.32
N GLY A 108 3.03 4.24 11.60
CA GLY A 108 3.94 4.53 12.70
C GLY A 108 5.27 3.80 12.54
N HIS A 109 5.22 2.52 12.19
CA HIS A 109 6.40 1.71 11.86
C HIS A 109 7.20 2.29 10.68
N GLU A 110 6.53 2.71 9.60
CA GLU A 110 7.22 3.35 8.47
C GLU A 110 7.91 4.67 8.86
N GLN A 111 7.39 5.40 9.84
CA GLN A 111 8.08 6.59 10.34
C GLN A 111 9.37 6.24 11.11
N GLU A 112 9.47 5.05 11.69
CA GLU A 112 10.73 4.58 12.26
C GLU A 112 11.79 4.44 11.16
N HIS A 113 11.44 3.86 10.02
CA HIS A 113 12.31 3.79 8.84
C HIS A 113 12.74 5.18 8.36
N VAL A 114 11.80 6.14 8.28
CA VAL A 114 12.10 7.52 7.89
C VAL A 114 13.18 8.14 8.78
N VAL A 115 13.04 7.99 10.10
CA VAL A 115 13.98 8.54 11.07
C VAL A 115 15.34 7.84 10.97
N ARG A 116 15.36 6.51 10.83
CA ARG A 116 16.60 5.75 10.74
C ARG A 116 17.37 6.02 9.45
N GLU A 117 16.69 6.10 8.32
CA GLU A 117 17.31 6.45 7.03
C GLU A 117 17.83 7.89 7.02
N ARG A 118 17.15 8.82 7.71
CA ARG A 118 17.68 10.18 7.89
C ARG A 118 18.97 10.20 8.70
N ALA A 119 18.99 9.51 9.85
CA ALA A 119 20.18 9.42 10.69
C ALA A 119 21.32 8.66 10.00
N LYS A 120 21.01 7.70 9.12
CA LYS A 120 22.00 7.03 8.27
C LYS A 120 22.59 8.00 7.23
N ALA A 121 21.75 8.79 6.55
CA ALA A 121 22.21 9.80 5.61
C ALA A 121 23.15 10.81 6.27
N GLU A 122 22.81 11.27 7.48
CA GLU A 122 23.66 12.19 8.26
C GLU A 122 25.02 11.57 8.61
N ARG A 123 25.05 10.31 9.06
CA ARG A 123 26.30 9.58 9.35
C ARG A 123 27.17 9.34 8.11
N GLU A 124 26.54 9.19 6.95
CA GLU A 124 27.21 8.99 5.66
C GLU A 124 27.54 10.32 4.95
N ASP A 125 27.36 11.46 5.62
CA ASP A 125 27.56 12.81 5.07
C ASP A 125 26.78 13.09 3.77
N LYS A 126 25.56 12.54 3.68
CA LYS A 126 24.63 12.73 2.56
C LYS A 126 23.49 13.66 2.96
N ASN A 127 22.94 14.35 1.98
CA ASN A 127 21.70 15.11 2.12
C ASN A 127 20.51 14.25 1.71
N VAL A 128 19.48 14.23 2.55
CA VAL A 128 18.17 13.65 2.20
C VAL A 128 17.47 14.59 1.22
N VAL A 129 17.21 14.09 0.00
CA VAL A 129 16.53 14.84 -1.07
C VAL A 129 15.02 14.72 -0.92
N SER A 130 14.53 13.51 -0.64
CA SER A 130 13.11 13.24 -0.46
C SER A 130 12.89 12.01 0.40
N GLN A 131 11.85 12.03 1.22
CA GLN A 131 11.35 10.86 1.93
C GLN A 131 9.85 10.74 1.68
N SER A 132 9.38 9.51 1.44
CA SER A 132 7.97 9.23 1.28
C SER A 132 7.61 7.89 1.90
N VAL A 133 6.42 7.85 2.50
CA VAL A 133 5.84 6.63 3.08
C VAL A 133 4.62 6.25 2.26
N ARG A 134 4.55 4.99 1.83
CA ARG A 134 3.41 4.42 1.11
C ARG A 134 2.83 3.28 1.93
N ILE A 135 1.53 3.30 2.13
CA ILE A 135 0.81 2.19 2.75
C ILE A 135 0.26 1.31 1.63
N LYS A 136 0.61 0.02 1.67
CA LYS A 136 0.15 -0.99 0.71
C LYS A 136 -1.09 -1.66 1.27
N SER A 137 -2.06 -1.87 0.38
CA SER A 137 -3.28 -2.60 0.67
C SER A 137 -3.45 -3.74 -0.32
N ASP A 138 -3.99 -4.86 0.14
CA ASP A 138 -4.32 -6.02 -0.69
C ASP A 138 -5.76 -6.49 -0.42
N ILE A 139 -6.21 -7.46 -1.22
CA ILE A 139 -7.53 -8.08 -1.08
C ILE A 139 -7.40 -9.47 -0.47
N CYS A 140 -8.20 -9.76 0.55
CA CYS A 140 -8.24 -11.09 1.15
C CYS A 140 -8.81 -12.11 0.15
N PRO A 141 -8.10 -13.21 -0.18
CA PRO A 141 -8.59 -14.19 -1.16
C PRO A 141 -9.83 -14.94 -0.66
N GLU A 142 -9.98 -15.11 0.65
CA GLU A 142 -11.11 -15.84 1.24
C GLU A 142 -12.40 -15.01 1.31
N CYS A 143 -12.32 -13.75 1.72
CA CYS A 143 -13.51 -12.94 1.99
C CYS A 143 -13.61 -11.66 1.15
N GLY A 144 -12.62 -11.34 0.32
CA GLY A 144 -12.63 -10.17 -0.55
C GLY A 144 -12.48 -8.82 0.17
N LYS A 145 -12.31 -8.79 1.50
CA LYS A 145 -12.06 -7.54 2.22
C LYS A 145 -10.70 -6.96 1.84
N SER A 146 -10.67 -5.66 1.57
CA SER A 146 -9.44 -4.88 1.53
C SER A 146 -8.80 -4.83 2.91
N TYR A 147 -7.48 -4.88 2.95
CA TYR A 147 -6.69 -4.80 4.18
C TYR A 147 -5.33 -4.16 3.91
N VAL A 148 -4.69 -3.64 4.95
CA VAL A 148 -3.31 -3.14 4.85
C VAL A 148 -2.33 -4.32 4.86
N SER A 149 -1.60 -4.51 3.78
CA SER A 149 -0.59 -5.57 3.65
C SER A 149 0.80 -5.16 4.11
N GLY A 150 1.07 -3.85 4.15
CA GLY A 150 2.26 -3.32 4.79
C GLY A 150 2.52 -1.88 4.41
N GLY A 151 3.75 -1.44 4.64
CA GLY A 151 4.22 -0.12 4.24
C GLY A 151 5.51 -0.22 3.43
N GLU A 152 5.87 0.89 2.83
CA GLU A 152 7.17 1.07 2.20
C GLU A 152 7.61 2.51 2.39
N THR A 153 8.81 2.64 2.94
CA THR A 153 9.51 3.92 3.07
C THR A 153 10.58 4.03 2.02
N VAL A 154 10.52 5.10 1.23
CA VAL A 154 11.53 5.42 0.21
C VAL A 154 12.25 6.69 0.62
N THR A 155 13.57 6.57 0.85
CA THR A 155 14.45 7.71 1.13
C THR A 155 15.45 7.85 -0.02
N VAL A 156 15.49 9.02 -0.65
CA VAL A 156 16.46 9.36 -1.68
C VAL A 156 17.49 10.30 -1.07
N THR A 157 18.76 9.98 -1.22
CA THR A 157 19.88 10.79 -0.73
C THR A 157 20.81 11.20 -1.86
N LYS A 158 21.54 12.29 -1.64
CA LYS A 158 22.57 12.79 -2.55
C LYS A 158 23.82 13.13 -1.74
N SER A 159 25.00 12.83 -2.29
CA SER A 159 26.27 13.24 -1.69
C SER A 159 26.34 14.75 -1.52
N LYS A 160 26.91 15.22 -0.41
CA LYS A 160 27.19 16.64 -0.25
C LYS A 160 28.27 17.06 -1.24
N PRO A 161 28.16 18.24 -1.88
CA PRO A 161 29.25 18.76 -2.70
C PRO A 161 30.43 19.09 -1.79
N GLU A 162 31.64 18.67 -2.19
CA GLU A 162 32.87 18.95 -1.43
C GLU A 162 33.17 20.46 -1.33
N ASN A 163 32.55 21.29 -2.19
CA ASN A 163 32.62 22.74 -2.13
C ASN A 163 31.30 23.40 -2.60
N PRO A 164 30.54 24.08 -1.71
CA PRO A 164 29.31 24.78 -2.10
C PRO A 164 29.53 26.08 -2.90
N PHE A 165 30.79 26.53 -3.07
CA PHE A 165 31.13 27.84 -3.66
C PHE A 165 32.27 27.83 -4.69
N ASN A 166 32.52 26.74 -5.42
CA ASN A 166 33.45 26.81 -6.55
C ASN A 166 32.74 27.33 -7.81
N VAL A 167 32.29 28.60 -7.77
CA VAL A 167 32.06 29.38 -8.98
C VAL A 167 33.44 29.62 -9.58
N GLY A 168 33.72 28.95 -10.69
CA GLY A 168 35.02 29.01 -11.37
C GLY A 168 35.39 30.43 -11.80
N ILE A 169 35.97 31.20 -10.89
CA ILE A 169 36.84 32.30 -11.24
C ILE A 169 38.23 31.70 -11.28
N ALA A 170 38.68 31.39 -12.50
CA ALA A 170 40.07 31.08 -12.75
C ALA A 170 40.89 32.29 -12.28
N GLN A 171 41.48 32.20 -11.09
CA GLN A 171 42.51 33.14 -10.65
C GLN A 171 43.68 32.94 -11.60
N GLN A 172 43.73 33.78 -12.64
CA GLN A 172 44.79 33.84 -13.61
C GLN A 172 46.11 34.00 -12.85
N ALA A 173 46.98 33.00 -12.97
CA ALA A 173 48.31 33.03 -12.40
C ALA A 173 49.01 34.31 -12.84
N MET A 174 49.34 35.19 -11.89
CA MET A 174 50.23 36.32 -12.14
C MET A 174 51.65 35.76 -12.33
N ALA A 175 51.93 35.27 -13.53
CA ALA A 175 53.28 35.13 -14.04
C ALA A 175 53.66 36.46 -14.71
N SER A 176 54.03 37.45 -13.91
CA SER A 176 54.65 38.68 -14.43
C SER A 176 56.16 38.44 -14.50
N GLY A 177 56.61 38.06 -15.70
CA GLY A 177 58.01 37.86 -16.03
C GLY A 177 58.85 39.13 -15.84
N SER A 178 60.13 38.88 -15.54
CA SER A 178 61.23 39.83 -15.54
C SER A 178 61.32 40.62 -16.84
N LEU A 179 61.45 41.95 -16.74
CA LEU A 179 62.01 42.80 -17.78
C LEU A 179 63.13 43.65 -17.17
N LEU A 180 64.35 43.28 -17.56
CA LEU A 180 65.57 44.06 -17.41
C LEU A 180 65.50 45.35 -18.26
N ASN A 181 66.42 46.28 -17.92
CA ASN A 181 66.93 47.44 -18.67
C ASN A 181 66.22 48.79 -18.37
N THR A 182 66.88 49.94 -18.14
CA THR A 182 68.22 50.42 -18.56
C THR A 182 68.61 51.70 -17.78
N GLN A 183 69.93 51.90 -17.56
CA GLN A 183 70.67 53.19 -17.46
C GLN A 183 70.34 54.20 -16.34
N ILE A 184 71.35 54.50 -15.49
CA ILE A 184 72.36 55.58 -15.66
C ILE A 184 73.68 55.08 -15.04
#